data_AF-A0A2H1CV20-F1
#
_entry.id   AF-A0A2H1CV20-F1
#
_cell.length_a   1.000
_cell.length_b   1.000
_cell.length_c   1.000
_cell.angle_alpha   90.00
_cell.angle_beta   90.00
_cell.angle_gamma   90.00
#
_symmetry.space_group_name_H-M   'P 1'
#
loop_
_entity.id
_entity.type
_entity.pdbx_description
1 polymer ?
#
loop_
_entity_poly.entity_id
_entity_poly.type
_entity_poly.pdbx_seq_one_letter_code
_entity_poly.pdbx_strand_id
1 'polypeptide(L)'
;MRTGTIVLLTSLLILGSIEGILASKSKKHPTATECNSKIDKIAFKCYEKGLKHRKCGTPKSKTTALYSTLCKTCIGCVRKAQECMLKELKKSSMSKCPQAQQSVIHLNRELKSH
;
A
#
# COMPACT_ATOMS: atom_id res chain seq x y z
N MET A 1 -16.80 60.34 32.81
CA MET A 1 -17.19 60.55 31.40
C MET A 1 -16.80 59.33 30.60
N ARG A 2 -17.76 58.76 29.87
CA ARG A 2 -17.55 57.68 28.88
C ARG A 2 -16.80 58.24 27.68
N THR A 3 -15.84 57.49 27.15
CA THR A 3 -15.66 57.30 25.70
C THR A 3 -14.76 56.07 25.52
N GLY A 4 -15.36 54.99 25.03
CA GLY A 4 -14.60 53.86 24.51
C GLY A 4 -14.30 54.10 23.03
N THR A 5 -13.22 53.50 22.55
CA THR A 5 -13.10 53.11 21.15
C THR A 5 -12.20 51.86 21.08
N ILE A 6 -12.80 50.73 20.76
CA ILE A 6 -12.13 49.51 20.28
C ILE A 6 -11.95 49.71 18.78
N VAL A 7 -10.72 49.70 18.25
CA VAL A 7 -10.43 49.39 16.84
C VAL A 7 -9.00 48.83 16.70
N LEU A 8 -8.97 47.52 16.49
CA LEU A 8 -8.18 46.77 15.49
C LEU A 8 -6.63 46.66 15.56
N LEU A 9 -6.24 45.37 15.53
CA LEU A 9 -5.26 44.72 14.65
C LEU A 9 -3.77 44.65 15.04
N THR A 10 -3.41 43.42 15.45
CA THR A 10 -2.39 42.53 14.84
C THR A 10 -0.93 42.96 14.73
N SER A 11 -0.07 41.95 14.96
CA SER A 11 1.36 41.84 14.65
C SER A 11 2.25 42.28 15.83
N LEU A 12 3.20 41.53 16.39
CA LEU A 12 3.98 40.39 15.92
C LEU A 12 4.31 39.49 17.15
N LEU A 13 3.93 38.22 17.11
CA LEU A 13 4.59 37.17 17.90
C LEU A 13 5.54 36.44 16.95
N ILE A 14 6.78 36.93 16.84
CA ILE A 14 7.89 36.14 16.29
C ILE A 14 8.76 35.73 17.47
N LEU A 15 8.30 34.74 18.23
CA LEU A 15 9.23 33.84 18.90
C LEU A 15 9.59 32.77 17.87
N GLY A 16 10.67 33.03 17.13
CA GLY A 16 11.26 32.07 16.21
C GLY A 16 11.67 30.82 16.97
N SER A 17 10.85 29.77 16.89
CA SER A 17 11.25 28.43 17.26
C SER A 17 12.13 27.91 16.13
N ILE A 18 13.44 28.09 16.27
CA ILE A 18 14.43 27.40 15.45
C ILE A 18 14.49 25.98 16.00
N GLU A 19 13.47 25.17 15.72
CA GLU A 19 13.55 23.74 15.93
C GLU A 19 14.50 23.18 14.88
N GLY A 20 15.74 22.98 15.31
CA GLY A 20 16.77 22.29 14.56
C GLY A 20 16.25 20.92 14.15
N ILE A 21 15.93 20.76 12.87
CA ILE A 21 15.67 19.46 12.28
C ILE A 21 17.04 18.79 12.10
N LEU A 22 17.54 18.21 13.20
CA LEU A 22 18.41 17.05 13.13
C LEU A 22 17.63 15.97 12.38
N ALA A 23 17.79 15.93 11.06
CA ALA A 23 17.36 14.84 10.21
C ALA A 23 18.24 13.61 10.51
N SER A 24 18.08 13.04 11.71
CA SER A 24 18.52 11.69 11.99
C SER A 24 17.89 10.80 10.94
N LYS A 25 18.72 10.12 10.14
CA LYS A 25 18.32 9.04 9.22
C LYS A 25 17.73 7.87 10.01
N SER A 26 16.60 8.08 10.65
CA SER A 26 15.80 7.02 11.25
C SER A 26 15.26 6.19 10.10
N LYS A 27 15.51 4.87 10.13
CA LYS A 27 14.93 3.93 9.18
C LYS A 27 13.41 3.90 9.41
N LYS A 28 12.71 4.90 8.88
CA LYS A 28 11.27 5.13 9.06
C LYS A 28 10.52 3.84 8.77
N HIS A 29 9.75 3.37 9.74
CA HIS A 29 8.82 2.28 9.49
C HIS A 29 7.82 2.76 8.43
N PRO A 30 7.55 1.96 7.38
CA PRO A 30 6.61 2.35 6.35
C PRO A 30 5.22 2.53 6.98
N THR A 31 4.53 3.58 6.54
CA THR A 31 3.14 3.84 6.92
C THR A 31 2.21 2.76 6.36
N ALA A 32 1.00 2.66 6.91
CA ALA A 32 -0.02 1.74 6.40
C ALA A 32 -0.32 1.97 4.91
N THR A 33 -0.41 3.23 4.49
CA THR A 33 -0.64 3.60 3.09
C THR A 33 0.49 3.14 2.17
N GLU A 34 1.75 3.31 2.60
CA GLU A 34 2.92 2.84 1.82
C GLU A 34 2.94 1.31 1.72
N CYS A 35 2.62 0.61 2.81
CA CYS A 35 2.52 -0.84 2.82
C CYS A 35 1.40 -1.33 1.89
N ASN A 36 0.20 -0.74 1.97
CA ASN A 36 -0.92 -1.09 1.11
C ASN A 36 -0.62 -0.82 -0.37
N SER A 37 0.04 0.31 -0.69
CA SER A 37 0.47 0.59 -2.06
C SER A 37 1.45 -0.45 -2.59
N LYS A 38 2.40 -0.91 -1.77
CA LYS A 38 3.33 -1.99 -2.15
C LYS A 38 2.60 -3.32 -2.35
N ILE A 39 1.68 -3.65 -1.45
CA ILE A 39 0.86 -4.87 -1.55
C ILE A 39 0.02 -4.85 -2.83
N ASP A 40 -0.63 -3.74 -3.16
CA ASP A 40 -1.41 -3.60 -4.38
C ASP A 40 -0.54 -3.75 -5.64
N LYS A 41 0.66 -3.14 -5.66
CA LYS A 41 1.62 -3.34 -6.76
C LYS A 41 2.06 -4.80 -6.92
N ILE A 42 2.25 -5.52 -5.82
CA ILE A 42 2.54 -6.95 -5.83
C ILE A 42 1.34 -7.71 -6.40
N ALA A 43 0.13 -7.41 -5.93
CA ALA A 43 -1.10 -8.04 -6.38
C ALA A 43 -1.31 -7.86 -7.88
N PHE A 44 -1.15 -6.63 -8.39
CA PHE A 44 -1.21 -6.31 -9.82
C PHE A 44 -0.25 -7.20 -10.63
N LYS A 45 1.04 -7.21 -10.28
CA LYS A 45 2.06 -7.99 -10.99
C LYS A 45 1.76 -9.48 -10.95
N CYS A 46 1.26 -9.98 -9.83
CA CYS A 46 0.96 -11.40 -9.67
C CYS A 46 -0.29 -11.83 -10.43
N TYR A 47 -1.34 -11.02 -10.48
CA TYR A 47 -2.49 -11.28 -11.35
C TYR A 47 -2.10 -11.19 -12.83
N GLU A 48 -1.28 -10.20 -13.22
CA GLU A 48 -0.77 -10.12 -14.59
C GLU A 48 0.03 -11.36 -14.97
N LYS A 49 0.92 -11.81 -14.09
CA LYS A 49 1.71 -13.02 -14.30
C LYS A 49 0.81 -14.27 -14.38
N GLY A 50 -0.19 -14.38 -13.52
CA GLY A 50 -1.16 -15.48 -13.54
C GLY A 50 -1.90 -15.56 -14.88
N LEU A 51 -2.42 -14.43 -15.36
CA LEU A 51 -3.13 -14.35 -16.64
C LEU A 51 -2.23 -14.70 -17.83
N LYS A 52 -1.00 -14.15 -17.88
CA LYS A 52 -0.02 -14.46 -18.92
C LYS A 52 0.37 -15.93 -18.91
N HIS A 53 0.61 -16.50 -17.73
CA HIS A 53 0.99 -17.91 -17.58
C HIS A 53 -0.12 -18.86 -18.04
N ARG A 54 -1.39 -18.50 -17.80
CA ARG A 54 -2.56 -19.29 -18.21
C ARG A 54 -3.09 -18.92 -19.60
N LYS A 55 -2.46 -17.98 -20.30
CA LYS A 55 -2.86 -17.47 -21.63
C LYS A 55 -4.31 -16.96 -21.69
N CYS A 56 -4.82 -16.39 -20.59
CA CYS A 56 -6.22 -15.95 -20.48
C CYS A 56 -6.49 -14.53 -21.02
N GLY A 57 -5.58 -13.99 -21.82
CA GLY A 57 -5.61 -12.61 -22.26
C GLY A 57 -5.28 -11.62 -21.14
N THR A 58 -4.99 -10.38 -21.53
CA THR A 58 -4.79 -9.26 -20.60
C THR A 58 -5.74 -8.13 -20.95
N PRO A 59 -6.42 -7.52 -19.98
CA PRO A 59 -7.34 -6.42 -20.27
C PRO A 59 -6.56 -5.19 -20.77
N LYS A 60 -7.22 -4.35 -21.58
CA LYS A 60 -6.62 -3.10 -22.09
C LYS A 60 -6.24 -2.13 -20.97
N SER A 61 -7.05 -2.07 -19.92
CA SER A 61 -6.80 -1.23 -18.74
C SER A 61 -6.02 -2.00 -17.67
N LYS A 62 -4.98 -1.36 -17.12
CA LYS A 62 -3.98 -1.97 -16.23
C LYS A 62 -4.26 -1.67 -14.76
N THR A 63 -5.38 -2.16 -14.25
CA THR A 63 -5.74 -2.04 -12.82
C THR A 63 -5.76 -3.40 -12.13
N THR A 64 -5.38 -3.43 -10.85
CA THR A 64 -5.41 -4.65 -10.03
C THR A 64 -6.80 -5.29 -10.03
N ALA A 65 -7.85 -4.48 -9.92
CA ALA A 65 -9.24 -4.94 -9.90
C ALA A 65 -9.62 -5.69 -11.19
N LEU A 66 -9.35 -5.12 -12.36
CA LEU A 66 -9.68 -5.76 -13.64
C LEU A 66 -8.90 -7.06 -13.85
N TYR A 67 -7.61 -7.03 -13.52
CA TYR A 67 -6.74 -8.20 -13.60
C TYR A 67 -7.21 -9.31 -12.63
N SER A 68 -7.62 -8.96 -11.41
CA SER A 68 -8.19 -9.89 -10.44
C SER A 68 -9.49 -10.51 -10.96
N THR A 69 -10.41 -9.68 -11.48
CA THR A 69 -11.69 -10.15 -12.05
C THR A 69 -11.48 -11.12 -13.20
N LEU A 70 -10.62 -10.80 -14.15
CA LEU A 70 -10.31 -11.71 -15.27
C LEU A 70 -9.61 -12.98 -14.78
N CYS A 71 -8.77 -12.87 -13.74
CA CYS A 71 -8.09 -14.03 -13.19
C CYS A 71 -9.07 -14.99 -12.51
N LYS A 72 -10.17 -14.49 -11.91
CA LYS A 72 -11.25 -15.32 -11.34
C LYS A 72 -12.00 -16.15 -12.38
N THR A 73 -12.13 -15.65 -13.62
CA THR A 73 -12.77 -16.39 -14.73
C THR A 73 -11.81 -17.33 -15.46
N CYS A 74 -10.51 -17.26 -15.14
CA CYS A 74 -9.47 -18.06 -15.76
C CYS A 74 -9.03 -19.20 -14.83
N ILE A 75 -9.35 -20.45 -15.21
CA ILE A 75 -9.06 -21.63 -14.38
C ILE A 75 -7.57 -21.71 -14.01
N GLY A 76 -7.30 -21.78 -12.70
CA GLY A 76 -5.96 -21.88 -12.13
C GLY A 76 -5.18 -20.57 -12.07
N CYS A 77 -5.70 -19.47 -12.63
CA CYS A 77 -5.02 -18.17 -12.54
C CYS A 77 -4.98 -17.65 -11.10
N VAL A 78 -6.10 -17.71 -10.37
CA VAL A 78 -6.19 -17.21 -8.99
C VAL A 78 -5.15 -17.89 -8.11
N ARG A 79 -5.09 -19.23 -8.15
CA ARG A 79 -4.07 -20.00 -7.41
C ARG A 79 -2.66 -19.55 -7.77
N LYS A 80 -2.37 -19.37 -9.06
CA LYS A 80 -1.04 -18.93 -9.51
C LYS A 80 -0.68 -17.52 -9.05
N ALA A 81 -1.66 -16.62 -9.05
CA ALA A 81 -1.50 -15.26 -8.56
C ALA A 81 -1.27 -15.26 -7.04
N GLN A 82 -2.05 -16.03 -6.27
CA GLN A 82 -1.89 -16.19 -4.83
C GLN A 82 -0.52 -16.77 -4.44
N GLU A 83 -0.05 -17.81 -5.14
CA GLU A 83 1.32 -18.36 -4.97
C GLU A 83 2.39 -17.28 -5.20
N CYS A 84 2.23 -16.47 -6.25
CA CYS A 84 3.12 -15.35 -6.54
C CYS A 84 3.09 -14.31 -5.42
N MET A 85 1.89 -13.90 -4.97
CA MET A 85 1.74 -12.92 -3.89
C MET A 85 2.38 -13.44 -2.61
N LEU A 86 2.15 -14.70 -2.26
CA LEU A 86 2.75 -15.32 -1.08
C LEU A 86 4.29 -15.24 -1.12
N LYS A 87 4.90 -15.54 -2.29
CA LYS A 87 6.35 -15.46 -2.47
C LYS A 87 6.86 -14.03 -2.36
N GLU A 88 6.19 -13.06 -2.98
CA GLU A 88 6.62 -11.66 -2.98
C GLU A 88 6.43 -10.99 -1.61
N LEU A 89 5.33 -11.29 -0.91
CA LEU A 89 5.03 -10.73 0.41
C LEU A 89 5.93 -11.25 1.52
N LYS A 90 6.52 -12.45 1.36
CA LYS A 90 7.51 -13.00 2.29
C LYS A 90 8.90 -12.39 2.13
N LYS A 91 9.15 -11.57 1.09
CA LYS A 91 10.47 -10.96 0.89
C LYS A 91 10.81 -9.94 1.98
N SER A 92 12.10 -9.78 2.26
CA SER A 92 12.61 -8.85 3.27
C SER A 92 12.17 -7.39 3.07
N SER A 93 11.82 -6.99 1.85
CA SER A 93 11.28 -5.65 1.56
C SER A 93 9.90 -5.39 2.17
N MET A 94 9.17 -6.45 2.56
CA MET A 94 7.83 -6.41 3.14
C MET A 94 7.81 -6.78 4.63
N SER A 95 8.96 -7.16 5.21
CA SER A 95 9.04 -7.60 6.63
C SER A 95 8.62 -6.51 7.63
N LYS A 96 8.75 -5.24 7.24
CA LYS A 96 8.35 -4.08 8.04
C LYS A 96 6.89 -3.66 7.84
N CYS A 97 6.12 -4.40 7.04
CA CYS A 97 4.70 -4.15 6.78
C CYS A 97 3.83 -5.19 7.49
N PRO A 98 3.18 -4.85 8.61
CA PRO A 98 2.26 -5.76 9.31
C PRO A 98 1.14 -6.28 8.41
N GLN A 99 0.63 -5.44 7.51
CA GLN A 99 -0.41 -5.80 6.54
C GLN A 99 0.05 -6.93 5.61
N ALA A 100 1.32 -6.93 5.21
CA ALA A 100 1.87 -7.98 4.36
C ALA A 100 1.94 -9.33 5.11
N GLN A 101 2.26 -9.30 6.40
CA GLN A 101 2.26 -10.51 7.24
C GLN A 101 0.84 -11.08 7.38
N GLN A 102 -0.16 -10.22 7.60
CA GLN A 102 -1.57 -10.63 7.63
C GLN A 102 -2.02 -11.23 6.29
N SER A 103 -1.66 -10.60 5.17
CA SER A 103 -1.92 -11.16 3.83
C SER A 103 -1.25 -12.52 3.63
N VAL A 104 -0.02 -12.72 4.10
CA VAL A 104 0.67 -14.02 4.03
C VAL A 104 -0.08 -15.09 4.82
N ILE A 105 -0.55 -14.79 6.03
CA ILE A 105 -1.34 -15.73 6.84
C ILE A 105 -2.61 -16.13 6.10
N HIS A 106 -3.35 -15.13 5.59
CA HIS A 106 -4.58 -15.38 4.84
C HIS A 106 -4.33 -16.21 3.57
N LEU A 107 -3.35 -15.84 2.75
CA LEU A 107 -2.99 -16.57 1.53
C LEU A 107 -2.56 -18.02 1.80
N ASN A 108 -1.81 -18.27 2.88
CA ASN A 108 -1.44 -19.64 3.26
C ASN A 108 -2.68 -20.48 3.64
N ARG A 109 -3.71 -19.87 4.24
CA ARG A 109 -4.97 -20.59 4.56
C ARG A 109 -5.71 -20.92 3.27
N GLU A 110 -5.93 -19.93 2.40
CA GLU A 110 -6.60 -20.10 1.11
C GLU A 110 -5.95 -21.19 0.24
N LEU A 111 -4.61 -21.20 0.16
CA LEU A 111 -3.86 -22.16 -0.64
C LEU A 111 -3.80 -23.58 -0.05
N LYS A 112 -4.10 -23.75 1.25
CA LYS A 112 -4.15 -25.07 1.91
C LYS A 112 -5.55 -25.69 1.85
N SER A 113 -6.59 -24.88 1.71
CA SER A 113 -7.98 -25.35 1.63
C SER A 113 -8.39 -25.92 0.28
N HIS A 114 -7.47 -25.95 -0.71
CA HIS A 114 -7.68 -26.42 -2.09
C HIS A 114 -6.54 -27.33 -2.56
#